data_AF-A0A485A3E9-F1
#
_entry.id   AF-A0A485A3E9-F1
#
_cell.length_a   1.000
_cell.length_b   1.000
_cell.length_c   1.000
_cell.angle_alpha   90.00
_cell.angle_beta   90.00
_cell.angle_gamma   90.00
#
_symmetry.space_group_name_H-M   'P 1'
#
loop_
_entity.id
_entity.type
_entity.pdbx_description
1 polymer ?
#
loop_
_entity_poly.entity_id
_entity_poly.type
_entity_poly.pdbx_seq_one_letter_code
_entity_poly.pdbx_strand_id
1 'polypeptide(L)'
;MVSRTMGVSRAQLSLRINRSADWQDRRCNRRNEEADAEILSAILNIISDMPSYGYRRVWGILRKQRRTEGQPPVNAKRLYRIMSEHMTCPHD
;
A
#
# COMPACT_ATOMS: atom_id res chain seq x y z
N MET A 1 -39.76 0.57 -1.43
CA MET A 1 -39.65 0.70 0.03
C MET A 1 -38.21 0.49 0.53
N VAL A 2 -37.43 -0.45 -0.03
CA VAL A 2 -36.02 -0.72 0.38
C VAL A 2 -35.03 0.45 0.18
N SER A 3 -35.18 1.26 -0.87
CA SER A 3 -34.24 2.38 -1.10
C SER A 3 -34.36 3.50 -0.05
N ARG A 4 -35.58 3.75 0.43
CA ARG A 4 -35.85 4.80 1.43
C ARG A 4 -35.37 4.39 2.83
N THR A 5 -35.48 3.11 3.18
CA THR A 5 -35.00 2.59 4.47
C THR A 5 -33.47 2.56 4.55
N MET A 6 -32.79 2.34 3.42
CA MET A 6 -31.33 2.34 3.32
C MET A 6 -30.72 3.74 3.09
N GLY A 7 -31.54 4.79 2.96
CA GLY A 7 -31.07 6.17 2.72
C GLY A 7 -30.35 6.38 1.38
N VAL A 8 -30.58 5.50 0.39
CA VAL A 8 -29.90 5.54 -0.92
C VAL A 8 -30.87 5.77 -2.07
N SER A 9 -30.37 6.35 -3.17
CA SER A 9 -31.19 6.52 -4.38
C SER A 9 -31.52 5.16 -5.01
N ARG A 10 -32.62 5.08 -5.77
CA ARG A 10 -33.02 3.83 -6.45
C ARG A 10 -31.97 3.35 -7.46
N ALA A 11 -31.32 4.28 -8.15
CA ALA A 11 -30.22 3.97 -9.06
C ALA A 11 -29.00 3.40 -8.32
N GLN A 12 -28.64 3.98 -7.17
CA GLN A 12 -27.53 3.47 -6.35
C GLN A 12 -27.85 2.09 -5.75
N LEU A 13 -29.09 1.86 -5.33
CA LEU A 13 -29.55 0.55 -4.86
C LEU A 13 -29.45 -0.50 -5.98
N SER A 14 -29.92 -0.16 -7.18
CA SER A 14 -29.79 -1.03 -8.36
C SER A 14 -28.33 -1.36 -8.66
N LEU A 15 -27.44 -0.36 -8.64
CA LEU A 15 -26.01 -0.58 -8.80
C LEU A 15 -25.43 -1.48 -7.72
N ARG A 16 -25.86 -1.36 -6.46
CA ARG A 16 -25.38 -2.21 -5.37
C ARG A 16 -25.83 -3.66 -5.50
N ILE A 17 -27.08 -3.90 -5.91
CA ILE A 17 -27.65 -5.25 -6.10
C ILE A 17 -26.99 -5.97 -7.29
N ASN A 18 -26.66 -5.24 -8.35
CA ASN A 18 -26.06 -5.81 -9.57
C ASN A 18 -24.52 -5.91 -9.49
N ARG A 19 -23.89 -5.62 -8.35
CA ARG A 19 -22.45 -5.83 -8.19
C ARG A 19 -22.13 -7.32 -8.09
N SER A 20 -21.03 -7.73 -8.69
CA SER A 20 -20.44 -9.05 -8.44
C SER A 20 -20.05 -9.21 -6.96
N ALA A 21 -20.02 -10.43 -6.46
CA ALA A 21 -19.50 -10.73 -5.11
C ALA A 21 -18.04 -10.25 -4.94
N ASP A 22 -17.25 -10.29 -6.01
CA ASP A 22 -15.86 -9.80 -6.03
C ASP A 22 -15.75 -8.30 -6.28
N TRP A 23 -16.88 -7.58 -6.34
CA TRP A 23 -16.85 -6.15 -6.59
C TRP A 23 -16.19 -5.43 -5.41
N GLN A 24 -15.08 -4.77 -5.69
CA GLN A 24 -14.39 -3.88 -4.76
C GLN A 24 -14.51 -2.44 -5.22
N ASP A 25 -14.79 -1.54 -4.27
CA ASP A 25 -14.80 -0.11 -4.54
C ASP A 25 -13.39 0.36 -4.90
N ARG A 26 -13.24 0.92 -6.10
CA ARG A 26 -11.96 1.47 -6.57
C ARG A 26 -11.54 2.74 -5.82
N ARG A 27 -12.44 3.38 -5.08
CA ARG A 27 -12.12 4.52 -4.20
C ARG A 27 -11.51 4.06 -2.88
N CYS A 28 -11.69 2.80 -2.49
CA CYS A 28 -10.98 2.23 -1.37
C CYS A 28 -9.52 2.04 -1.76
N ASN A 29 -8.62 2.37 -0.84
CA ASN A 29 -7.18 2.24 -0.99
C ASN A 29 -6.87 0.76 -1.28
N ARG A 30 -6.62 0.41 -2.56
CA ARG A 30 -6.04 -0.89 -2.94
C ARG A 30 -4.60 -0.94 -2.44
N ARG A 31 -4.44 -1.07 -1.11
CA ARG A 31 -3.18 -1.53 -0.53
C ARG A 31 -3.00 -2.97 -1.01
N ASN A 32 -1.89 -3.22 -1.69
CA ASN A 32 -1.46 -4.58 -1.93
C ASN A 32 -0.46 -4.88 -0.82
N GLU A 33 -0.95 -5.53 0.23
CA GLU A 33 -0.17 -5.84 1.44
C GLU A 33 0.97 -6.79 1.14
N GLU A 34 0.76 -7.76 0.23
CA GLU A 34 1.80 -8.68 -0.24
C GLU A 34 2.95 -7.92 -0.91
N ALA A 35 2.62 -6.99 -1.81
CA ALA A 35 3.63 -6.16 -2.47
C ALA A 35 4.28 -5.14 -1.51
N ASP A 36 3.59 -4.72 -0.44
CA ASP A 36 4.18 -3.88 0.62
C ASP A 36 5.16 -4.71 1.48
N ALA A 37 4.84 -5.98 1.76
CA ALA A 37 5.69 -6.91 2.51
C ALA A 37 7.00 -7.25 1.76
N GLU A 38 6.94 -7.42 0.44
CA GLU A 38 8.15 -7.57 -0.40
C GLU A 38 9.06 -6.34 -0.35
N ILE A 39 8.46 -5.14 -0.34
CA ILE A 39 9.23 -3.90 -0.22
C ILE A 39 9.81 -3.78 1.19
N LEU A 40 9.07 -4.18 2.22
CA LEU A 40 9.52 -4.17 3.60
C LEU A 40 10.73 -5.08 3.79
N SER A 41 10.71 -6.31 3.26
CA SER A 41 11.85 -7.23 3.36
C SER A 41 13.10 -6.66 2.68
N ALA A 42 12.96 -6.05 1.50
CA ALA A 42 14.07 -5.36 0.83
C ALA A 42 14.59 -4.18 1.65
N ILE A 43 13.71 -3.40 2.29
CA ILE A 43 14.09 -2.30 3.17
C ILE A 43 14.87 -2.82 4.40
N LEU A 44 14.38 -3.88 5.06
CA LEU A 44 15.03 -4.47 6.23
C LEU A 44 16.43 -5.02 5.89
N ASN A 45 16.59 -5.65 4.72
CA ASN A 45 17.90 -6.08 4.23
C ASN A 45 18.87 -4.88 4.08
N ILE A 46 18.41 -3.77 3.50
CA ILE A 46 19.23 -2.56 3.33
C ILE A 46 19.59 -1.92 4.69
N ILE A 47 18.66 -1.93 5.66
CA ILE A 47 18.88 -1.38 7.00
C ILE A 47 19.82 -2.26 7.82
N SER A 48 19.75 -3.59 7.67
CA SER A 48 20.65 -4.53 8.34
C SER A 48 22.11 -4.23 8.01
N ASP A 49 22.42 -3.91 6.75
CA ASP A 49 23.77 -3.52 6.33
C ASP A 49 24.17 -2.13 6.83
N MET A 50 23.20 -1.25 7.13
CA MET A 50 23.49 0.13 7.56
C MET A 50 22.35 0.76 8.38
N PRO A 51 22.35 0.59 9.71
CA PRO A 51 21.22 0.91 10.58
C PRO A 51 20.93 2.42 10.71
N SER A 52 21.89 3.29 10.40
CA SER A 52 21.74 4.75 10.54
C SER A 52 21.11 5.45 9.33
N TYR A 53 20.60 4.71 8.35
CA TYR A 53 20.13 5.30 7.08
C TYR A 53 18.67 5.76 7.12
N GLY A 54 18.46 7.04 6.80
CA GLY A 54 17.13 7.61 6.61
C GLY A 54 16.47 7.18 5.30
N TYR A 55 15.14 7.30 5.25
CA TYR A 55 14.29 6.80 4.17
C TYR A 55 14.72 7.24 2.75
N ARG A 56 15.31 8.43 2.57
CA ARG A 56 15.79 8.89 1.26
C ARG A 56 16.94 8.05 0.71
N ARG A 57 17.88 7.60 1.56
CA ARG A 57 18.99 6.76 1.11
C ARG A 57 18.51 5.35 0.79
N VAL A 58 17.65 4.79 1.65
CA VAL A 58 17.00 3.49 1.42
C VAL A 58 16.25 3.51 0.08
N TRP A 59 15.48 4.58 -0.20
CA TRP A 59 14.80 4.74 -1.47
C TRP A 59 15.74 4.78 -2.69
N GLY A 60 16.88 5.47 -2.58
CA GLY A 60 17.89 5.52 -3.65
C GLY A 60 18.47 4.13 -3.96
N ILE A 61 18.79 3.36 -2.93
CA ILE A 61 19.33 1.99 -3.06
C ILE A 61 18.28 1.07 -3.67
N LEU A 62 17.06 1.07 -3.12
CA LEU A 62 15.95 0.26 -3.61
C LEU A 62 15.62 0.57 -5.08
N ARG A 63 15.66 1.85 -5.47
CA ARG A 63 15.44 2.27 -6.86
C ARG A 63 16.55 1.77 -7.79
N LYS A 64 17.79 1.71 -7.32
CA LYS A 64 18.92 1.16 -8.08
C LYS A 64 18.77 -0.36 -8.26
N GLN A 65 18.48 -1.09 -7.19
CA GLN A 65 18.23 -2.54 -7.21
C GLN A 65 17.10 -2.91 -8.17
N ARG A 66 15.94 -2.26 -8.05
CA ARG A 66 14.80 -2.53 -8.94
C ARG A 66 15.07 -2.20 -10.39
N ARG A 67 15.87 -1.17 -10.68
CA ARG A 67 16.30 -0.88 -12.07
C ARG A 67 17.17 -2.01 -12.63
N THR A 68 18.07 -2.56 -11.83
CA THR A 68 18.91 -3.71 -12.22
C THR A 68 18.07 -4.96 -12.46
N GLU A 69 17.04 -5.18 -11.66
CA GLU A 69 16.11 -6.32 -11.77
C GLU A 69 15.01 -6.12 -12.84
N GLY A 70 14.96 -4.95 -13.51
CA GLY A 70 13.91 -4.63 -14.48
C GLY A 70 12.52 -4.41 -13.85
N GLN A 71 12.45 -4.26 -12.53
CA GLN A 71 11.21 -4.04 -11.79
C GLN A 71 10.76 -2.56 -11.84
N PRO A 72 9.45 -2.30 -11.69
CA PRO A 72 8.93 -0.94 -11.63
C PRO A 72 9.48 -0.19 -10.40
N PRO A 73 9.80 1.11 -10.54
CA PRO A 73 10.32 1.90 -9.43
C PRO A 73 9.27 2.10 -8.34
N VAL A 74 9.70 2.00 -7.08
CA VAL A 74 8.84 2.27 -5.92
C VAL A 74 8.71 3.78 -5.69
N ASN A 75 7.48 4.24 -5.48
CA ASN A 75 7.21 5.63 -5.12
C ASN A 75 7.78 5.94 -3.72
N ALA A 76 8.50 7.05 -3.58
CA ALA A 76 9.07 7.49 -2.30
C ALA A 76 8.02 7.64 -1.19
N LYS A 77 6.79 8.07 -1.52
CA LYS A 77 5.68 8.12 -0.54
C LYS A 77 5.31 6.75 0.00
N ARG A 78 5.33 5.72 -0.85
CA ARG A 78 5.01 4.33 -0.46
C ARG A 78 6.06 3.82 0.53
N LEU A 79 7.35 4.08 0.23
CA LEU A 79 8.46 3.71 1.10
C LEU A 79 8.43 4.46 2.45
N TYR A 80 8.13 5.76 2.45
CA TYR A 80 7.95 6.52 3.68
C TYR A 80 6.84 5.93 4.56
N ARG A 81 5.69 5.59 3.96
CA ARG A 81 4.57 4.99 4.69
C ARG A 81 4.98 3.65 5.32
N ILE A 82 5.56 2.75 4.54
CA ILE A 82 6.01 1.42 5.01
C ILE A 82 7.05 1.60 6.14
N MET A 83 8.07 2.45 5.96
CA MET A 83 9.04 2.70 7.02
C MET A 83 8.39 3.35 8.25
N SER A 84 7.45 4.28 8.09
CA SER A 84 6.75 4.89 9.23
C SER A 84 5.88 3.90 10.00
N GLU A 85 5.23 2.96 9.32
CA GLU A 85 4.34 1.95 9.93
C GLU A 85 5.13 0.82 10.62
N HIS A 86 6.35 0.50 10.17
CA HIS A 86 7.15 -0.64 10.68
C HIS A 86 8.38 -0.27 11.51
N MET A 87 8.90 0.95 11.37
CA MET A 87 10.16 1.40 11.98
C MET A 87 9.95 2.40 13.12
N THR A 88 8.70 2.82 13.36
CA THR A 88 8.34 3.40 14.65
C THR A 88 8.38 2.27 15.66
N CYS A 89 9.34 2.32 16.57
CA CYS A 89 9.38 1.42 17.71
C CYS A 89 8.00 1.43 18.39
N PRO A 90 7.39 0.28 18.73
CA PRO A 90 6.46 0.27 19.84
C PRO A 90 7.29 0.68 21.06
N HIS A 91 7.25 1.97 21.40
CA HIS A 91 7.63 2.39 22.73
C HIS A 91 6.53 1.87 23.66
N ASP A 92 6.88 0.78 24.36
CA ASP A 92 6.25 0.19 25.55
C ASP A 92 4.82 -0.38 25.43
#